data_AF-A0A5V1D3Z4-F1
#
_entry.id   AF-A0A5V1D3Z4-F1
#
_cell.length_a   1.000
_cell.length_b   1.000
_cell.length_c   1.000
_cell.angle_alpha   90.00
_cell.angle_beta   90.00
_cell.angle_gamma   90.00
#
_symmetry.space_group_name_H-M   'P 1'
#
loop_
_entity.id
_entity.type
_entity.pdbx_description
1 polymer ?
#
loop_
_entity_poly.entity_id
_entity_poly.type
_entity_poly.pdbx_seq_one_letter_code
_entity_poly.pdbx_strand_id
1 'polypeptide(L)' 'WAMPALCNQPSPENTNQKSPSVDCEQILKDFSDYASKETDKKKLIERYQHDWQLLAGNEEAQDKCVQVMNIRINELKQVA' A
#
# COMPACT_ATOMS: atom_id res chain seq x y z
N TRP A 1 -27.75 32.64 -35.35
CA TRP A 1 -26.36 32.15 -35.47
C TRP A 1 -25.54 32.76 -34.36
N ALA A 2 -25.39 32.06 -33.24
CA ALA A 2 -24.27 32.25 -32.32
C ALA A 2 -24.24 31.05 -31.38
N MET A 3 -23.21 30.21 -31.53
CA MET A 3 -22.83 29.17 -30.58
C MET A 3 -21.69 29.73 -29.73
N PRO A 4 -21.73 29.63 -28.40
CA PRO A 4 -20.51 29.81 -27.62
C PRO A 4 -19.72 28.51 -27.67
N ALA A 5 -18.62 28.51 -28.42
CA ALA A 5 -17.52 27.60 -28.16
C ALA A 5 -16.87 28.06 -26.85
N LEU A 6 -17.06 27.28 -25.79
CA LEU A 6 -16.12 27.29 -24.69
C LEU A 6 -15.64 25.86 -24.48
N CYS A 7 -14.50 25.61 -25.10
CA CYS A 7 -13.66 24.46 -24.91
C CYS A 7 -13.28 24.39 -23.42
N ASN A 8 -13.99 23.58 -22.64
CA ASN A 8 -13.55 23.19 -21.31
C ASN A 8 -13.42 21.67 -21.26
N GLN A 9 -12.29 21.19 -21.79
CA GLN A 9 -11.65 20.00 -21.25
C GLN A 9 -10.25 20.43 -20.84
N PRO A 10 -9.96 20.32 -19.53
CA PRO A 10 -8.94 19.37 -19.12
C PRO A 10 -9.39 18.49 -17.94
N SER A 11 -9.05 17.21 -18.08
CA SER A 11 -8.68 16.22 -17.05
C SER A 11 -9.64 15.92 -15.86
N PRO A 12 -9.89 14.62 -15.55
CA PRO A 12 -10.54 14.23 -14.30
C PRO A 12 -9.53 14.31 -13.16
N GLU A 13 -9.26 15.50 -12.62
CA GLU A 13 -8.38 15.64 -11.47
C GLU A 13 -9.17 15.83 -10.17
N ASN A 14 -9.17 14.73 -9.40
CA ASN A 14 -9.02 14.72 -7.96
C ASN A 14 -10.16 15.34 -7.16
N THR A 15 -11.25 14.58 -7.03
CA THR A 15 -12.18 14.77 -5.91
C THR A 15 -11.41 14.60 -4.61
N ASN A 16 -11.16 15.74 -3.99
CA ASN A 16 -10.69 15.92 -2.63
C ASN A 16 -11.66 15.24 -1.65
N GLN A 17 -11.53 13.93 -1.48
CA GLN A 17 -12.02 13.22 -0.30
C GLN A 17 -10.80 12.74 0.48
N LYS A 18 -10.04 13.70 1.02
CA LYS A 18 -9.06 13.44 2.09
C LYS A 18 -9.85 13.22 3.39
N SER A 19 -10.59 12.12 3.47
CA SER A 19 -10.71 11.46 4.75
C SER A 19 -9.28 11.08 5.17
N PRO A 20 -8.90 11.18 6.46
CA PRO A 20 -7.70 10.51 6.98
C PRO A 20 -7.97 9.00 7.03
N SER A 21 -8.48 8.45 5.93
CA SER A 21 -8.65 7.03 5.70
C SER A 21 -7.30 6.53 5.28
N VAL A 22 -6.53 6.13 6.29
CA VAL A 22 -5.31 5.32 6.22
C VAL A 22 -5.08 4.78 4.81
N ASP A 23 -4.13 5.40 4.08
CA ASP A 23 -3.83 5.04 2.70
C ASP A 23 -3.21 3.63 2.66
N CYS A 24 -4.07 2.63 2.50
CA CYS A 24 -3.69 1.22 2.50
C CYS A 24 -2.59 0.92 1.46
N GLU A 25 -2.67 1.57 0.28
CA GLU A 25 -1.65 1.50 -0.76
C GLU A 25 -0.30 2.07 -0.30
N GLN A 26 -0.30 3.13 0.49
CA GLN A 26 0.92 3.72 1.02
C GLN A 26 1.57 2.79 2.05
N ILE A 27 0.77 2.22 2.96
CA ILE A 27 1.26 1.24 3.95
C ILE A 27 1.87 0.03 3.26
N LEU A 28 1.17 -0.52 2.26
CA LEU A 28 1.68 -1.65 1.50
C LEU A 28 3.01 -1.34 0.80
N LYS A 29 3.13 -0.15 0.21
CA LYS A 29 4.35 0.29 -0.45
C LYS A 29 5.49 0.43 0.55
N ASP A 30 5.24 1.08 1.69
CA ASP A 30 6.23 1.27 2.76
C ASP A 30 6.68 -0.09 3.34
N PHE A 31 5.71 -0.97 3.62
CA PHE A 31 5.97 -2.32 4.12
C PHE A 31 6.76 -3.16 3.11
N SER A 32 6.42 -3.09 1.81
CA SER A 32 7.14 -3.85 0.78
C SER A 32 8.58 -3.40 0.62
N ASP A 33 8.83 -2.08 0.57
CA ASP A 33 10.18 -1.53 0.51
C ASP A 33 11.00 -1.89 1.75
N TYR A 34 10.36 -1.81 2.93
CA TYR A 34 10.96 -2.25 4.19
C TYR A 34 11.29 -3.74 4.18
N ALA A 35 10.35 -4.60 3.78
CA ALA A 35 10.51 -6.03 3.73
C ALA A 35 11.66 -6.45 2.80
N SER A 36 11.82 -5.79 1.64
CA SER A 36 12.94 -6.06 0.73
C SER A 36 14.33 -5.76 1.34
N LYS A 37 14.41 -4.80 2.26
CA LYS A 37 15.67 -4.38 2.91
C LYS A 37 15.93 -5.11 4.21
N GLU A 38 14.87 -5.45 4.94
CA GLU A 38 14.96 -6.02 6.27
C GLU A 38 15.39 -7.50 6.21
N THR A 39 16.48 -7.83 6.90
CA THR A 39 17.02 -9.19 6.99
C THR A 39 16.71 -9.86 8.32
N ASP A 40 16.26 -9.08 9.31
CA ASP A 40 15.87 -9.61 10.61
C ASP A 40 14.39 -10.03 10.60
N LYS A 41 14.17 -11.33 10.75
CA LYS A 41 12.83 -11.92 10.81
C LYS A 41 11.96 -11.34 11.94
N LYS A 42 12.54 -11.02 13.11
CA LYS A 42 11.74 -10.46 14.22
C LYS A 42 11.25 -9.06 13.86
N LYS A 43 12.14 -8.20 13.38
CA LYS A 43 11.78 -6.82 12.97
C LYS A 43 10.73 -6.81 11.87
N LEU A 44 10.86 -7.73 10.91
CA LEU A 44 9.88 -7.89 9.84
C LEU A 44 8.49 -8.23 10.39
N ILE A 45 8.41 -9.19 11.34
CA ILE A 45 7.15 -9.60 11.98
C ILE A 45 6.53 -8.46 12.79
N GLU A 46 7.34 -7.73 13.56
CA GLU A 46 6.88 -6.58 14.35
C GLU A 46 6.25 -5.51 13.45
N ARG A 47 6.93 -5.15 12.35
CA ARG A 47 6.44 -4.14 11.41
C ARG A 47 5.17 -4.62 10.67
N TYR A 48 5.15 -5.87 10.26
CA TYR A 48 3.98 -6.49 9.64
C TYR A 48 2.76 -6.46 10.54
N GLN A 49 2.88 -6.79 11.83
CA GLN A 49 1.74 -6.79 12.73
C GLN A 49 1.11 -5.39 12.85
N HIS A 50 1.96 -4.37 12.95
CA HIS A 50 1.53 -2.97 12.97
C HIS A 50 0.82 -2.59 11.66
N ASP A 51 1.45 -2.85 10.52
CA ASP A 51 0.93 -2.46 9.21
C ASP A 51 -0.36 -3.25 8.88
N TRP A 52 -0.42 -4.55 9.21
CA TRP A 52 -1.60 -5.39 9.01
C TRP A 52 -2.82 -4.92 9.84
N GLN A 53 -2.60 -4.39 11.05
CA GLN A 53 -3.68 -3.78 11.84
C GLN A 53 -4.18 -2.47 11.24
N LEU A 54 -3.30 -1.68 10.62
CA LEU A 54 -3.71 -0.46 9.91
C LEU A 54 -4.49 -0.77 8.62
N LEU A 55 -4.23 -1.92 8.01
CA LEU A 55 -4.97 -2.42 6.85
C LEU A 55 -6.28 -3.12 7.22
N ALA A 56 -6.62 -3.22 8.51
CA ALA A 56 -7.84 -3.88 8.95
C ALA A 56 -9.09 -3.20 8.35
N GLY A 57 -9.96 -4.01 7.72
CA GLY A 57 -11.10 -3.52 6.95
C GLY A 57 -10.86 -3.43 5.45
N ASN A 58 -9.62 -3.68 4.98
CA ASN A 58 -9.29 -3.82 3.56
C ASN A 58 -8.65 -5.20 3.29
N GLU A 59 -9.47 -6.17 2.92
CA GLU A 59 -9.04 -7.56 2.70
C GLU A 59 -7.98 -7.68 1.59
N GLU A 60 -8.12 -6.92 0.50
CA GLU A 60 -7.13 -6.93 -0.59
C GLU A 60 -5.77 -6.44 -0.09
N ALA A 61 -5.76 -5.39 0.72
CA ALA A 61 -4.53 -4.87 1.27
C ALA A 61 -3.91 -5.84 2.30
N GLN A 62 -4.74 -6.46 3.14
CA GLN A 62 -4.25 -7.49 4.07
C GLN A 62 -3.62 -8.68 3.34
N ASP A 63 -4.24 -9.17 2.27
CA ASP A 63 -3.70 -10.28 1.48
C ASP A 63 -2.33 -9.92 0.85
N LYS A 64 -2.22 -8.73 0.24
CA LYS A 64 -0.94 -8.23 -0.30
C LYS A 64 0.14 -8.13 0.78
N CYS A 65 -0.20 -7.62 1.97
CA CYS A 65 0.73 -7.52 3.09
C CYS A 65 1.23 -8.90 3.55
N VAL A 66 0.30 -9.86 3.67
CA VAL A 66 0.61 -11.27 4.01
C VAL A 66 1.49 -11.91 2.93
N GLN A 67 1.23 -11.67 1.64
CA GLN A 67 2.06 -12.21 0.55
C GLN A 67 3.50 -11.70 0.62
N VAL A 68 3.70 -10.39 0.74
CA VAL A 68 5.02 -9.77 0.86
C VAL A 68 5.78 -10.33 2.06
N MET A 69 5.11 -10.47 3.20
CA MET A 69 5.69 -11.11 4.39
C MET A 69 6.11 -12.55 4.12
N ASN A 70 5.22 -13.38 3.55
CA ASN A 70 5.52 -14.79 3.30
C ASN A 70 6.70 -14.96 2.33
N ILE A 71 6.73 -14.16 1.25
CA ILE A 71 7.84 -14.15 0.28
C ILE A 71 9.14 -13.85 1.03
N ARG A 72 9.17 -12.75 1.80
CA ARG A 72 10.39 -12.35 2.48
C ARG A 72 10.84 -13.37 3.53
N ILE A 73 9.93 -13.95 4.31
CA ILE A 73 10.26 -15.00 5.28
C ILE A 73 10.82 -16.24 4.60
N ASN A 74 10.25 -16.61 3.45
CA ASN A 74 10.72 -17.76 2.69
C ASN A 74 12.11 -17.52 2.11
N GLU A 75 12.39 -16.32 1.60
CA GLU A 75 13.75 -15.91 1.20
C GLU A 75 14.71 -16.03 2.39
N LEU A 76 14.41 -15.41 3.53
CA LEU A 76 15.27 -15.44 4.72
C LEU A 76 15.54 -16.85 5.23
N LYS A 77 14.57 -17.76 5.10
CA LYS A 77 14.76 -19.18 5.41
C LYS A 77 15.67 -19.91 4.43
N GLN A 78 15.67 -19.53 3.15
CA GLN A 78 16.46 -20.20 2.11
C GLN A 78 17.94 -19.78 2.13
N VAL A 79 18.24 -18.56 2.60
CA VAL A 79 19.62 -18.07 2.77
C VAL A 79 20.29 -18.49 4.08
N ALA A 80 19.58 -19.23 4.96
CA ALA A 80 20.07 -19.68 6.27
C ALA A 80 20.66 -21.10 6.25
#